data_AF-A0A1G8RHY4-F1
#
_entry.id   AF-A0A1G8RHY4-F1
#
_cell.length_a   1.000
_cell.length_b   1.000
_cell.length_c   1.000
_cell.angle_alpha   90.00
_cell.angle_beta   90.00
_cell.angle_gamma   90.00
#
_symmetry.space_group_name_H-M   'P 1'
#
loop_
_entity.id
_entity.type
_entity.pdbx_description
1 polymer ?
#
loop_
_entity_poly.entity_id
_entity_poly.type
_entity_poly.pdbx_seq_one_letter_code
_entity_poly.pdbx_strand_id
1 'polypeptide(L)'
;MPTRFNTTAAFSIIICAFTTGTAVFADEAGDIKACQEIFAKATGRNLDKDSAVWEAYIFSPNEVEFPQNNVICKVNYEGVYFLSEKGQIIILDGWPVGNEELFKRLVEQINGKVGLLEDQIDKYKELMQAGEVSLRQPGGEPKQRLAEFEAKISTLFFELISTDTNYENVAINNLKSEIAACQTKRDSVEAELKECKNQVNAAEKSNQKVLDFQDNMRDLEVAIRDKEFEKARNILVAEVKIDSLREYKLAELESATLAMVKPLPASETKLNMDGYRLLTILDFENSEYRQKYNQYSAIYNQLSTIQEEKGPSTQTSSDMGPYTSEEICKALIVATMSATSLDDVKLSSASNFSNPYSFKDVYLAEYRRAADGKIFRVLCGINSSEATFSILWDYEPGRTQYEWEKNKRISYRTANGKVTFTETYFDGSKLDTTVTLK
;
A
#
# COMPACT_ATOMS: atom_id res chain seq x y z
N MET A 1 -52.28 17.38 -47.24
CA MET A 1 -51.84 16.47 -46.16
C MET A 1 -50.83 17.21 -45.31
N PRO A 2 -51.19 17.68 -44.10
CA PRO A 2 -50.22 18.18 -43.15
C PRO A 2 -49.87 17.06 -42.15
N THR A 3 -48.58 16.73 -42.09
CA THR A 3 -47.99 15.86 -41.07
C THR A 3 -48.07 16.55 -39.72
N ARG A 4 -48.80 15.93 -38.79
CA ARG A 4 -48.84 16.32 -37.38
C ARG A 4 -47.47 16.07 -36.76
N PHE A 5 -46.78 17.12 -36.32
CA PHE A 5 -45.67 16.98 -35.39
C PHE A 5 -46.25 16.74 -33.99
N ASN A 6 -46.11 15.50 -33.51
CA ASN A 6 -46.34 15.13 -32.11
C ASN A 6 -45.20 15.72 -31.26
N THR A 7 -45.47 16.81 -30.53
CA THR A 7 -44.54 17.43 -29.57
C THR A 7 -44.72 16.95 -28.13
N THR A 8 -45.40 15.81 -27.92
CA THR A 8 -45.62 15.23 -26.58
C THR A 8 -44.52 14.29 -26.08
N ALA A 9 -43.40 14.12 -26.79
CA ALA A 9 -42.42 13.07 -26.47
C ALA A 9 -41.11 13.52 -25.79
N ALA A 10 -40.83 14.83 -25.64
CA ALA A 10 -39.50 15.28 -25.21
C ALA A 10 -39.38 15.74 -23.74
N PHE A 11 -40.50 15.96 -23.02
CA PHE A 11 -40.46 16.46 -21.64
C PHE A 11 -40.57 15.38 -20.54
N SER A 12 -40.58 14.10 -20.90
CA SER A 12 -40.85 13.00 -19.95
C SER A 12 -39.63 12.17 -19.52
N ILE A 13 -38.39 12.56 -19.86
CA ILE A 13 -37.25 11.65 -19.72
C ILE A 13 -36.33 11.95 -18.51
N ILE A 14 -36.43 13.09 -17.82
CA ILE A 14 -35.53 13.38 -16.66
C ILE A 14 -36.26 13.53 -15.31
N ILE A 15 -37.60 13.61 -15.28
CA ILE A 15 -38.37 13.72 -14.03
C ILE A 15 -38.85 12.34 -13.51
N CYS A 16 -38.83 11.29 -14.33
CA CYS A 16 -39.39 9.97 -13.97
C CYS A 16 -38.47 9.06 -13.12
N ALA A 17 -37.30 9.52 -12.66
CA ALA A 17 -36.38 8.70 -11.85
C ALA A 17 -36.48 8.93 -10.34
N PHE A 18 -37.31 9.87 -9.86
CA PHE A 18 -37.43 10.20 -8.44
C PHE A 18 -38.87 10.14 -7.89
N THR A 19 -39.88 9.76 -8.68
CA THR A 19 -41.29 9.80 -8.26
C THR A 19 -42.06 8.48 -8.40
N THR A 20 -41.37 7.35 -8.63
CA THR A 20 -42.01 6.02 -8.69
C THR A 20 -41.64 5.14 -7.50
N GLY A 21 -41.87 5.65 -6.29
CA GLY A 21 -42.16 4.80 -5.14
C GLY A 21 -43.66 4.53 -5.14
N THR A 22 -44.09 3.34 -5.57
CA THR A 22 -45.48 2.92 -5.47
C THR A 22 -45.89 2.90 -4.00
N ALA A 23 -46.85 3.75 -3.63
CA ALA A 23 -47.50 3.73 -2.32
C ALA A 23 -48.28 2.42 -2.14
N VAL A 24 -47.57 1.37 -1.75
CA VAL A 24 -48.12 0.20 -1.08
C VAL A 24 -48.23 0.60 0.39
N PHE A 25 -49.34 0.26 1.07
CA PHE A 25 -49.44 0.42 2.51
C PHE A 25 -48.14 -0.06 3.16
N ALA A 26 -47.41 0.86 3.80
CA ALA A 26 -46.09 0.65 4.36
C ALA A 26 -46.15 -0.43 5.44
N ASP A 27 -45.98 -1.68 5.02
CA ASP A 27 -45.67 -2.77 5.92
C ASP A 27 -44.20 -2.65 6.35
N GLU A 28 -43.89 -3.22 7.50
CA GLU A 28 -42.53 -3.27 8.06
C GLU A 28 -41.49 -3.66 6.99
N ALA A 29 -41.82 -4.64 6.14
CA ALA A 29 -40.94 -5.11 5.08
C ALA A 29 -40.68 -4.04 3.99
N GLY A 30 -41.69 -3.26 3.62
CA GLY A 30 -41.58 -2.16 2.67
C GLY A 30 -40.68 -1.04 3.17
N ASP A 31 -40.86 -0.62 4.43
CA ASP A 31 -40.06 0.44 5.05
C ASP A 31 -38.59 0.04 5.18
N ILE A 32 -38.33 -1.18 5.68
CA ILE A 32 -36.97 -1.72 5.78
C ILE A 32 -36.31 -1.73 4.40
N LYS A 33 -37.02 -2.21 3.38
CA LYS A 33 -36.49 -2.27 2.01
C LYS A 33 -36.19 -0.87 1.46
N ALA A 34 -37.09 0.10 1.66
CA ALA A 34 -36.88 1.47 1.22
C ALA A 34 -35.61 2.08 1.86
N CYS A 35 -35.41 1.85 3.17
CA CYS A 35 -34.20 2.27 3.87
C CYS A 35 -32.94 1.59 3.33
N GLN A 36 -32.98 0.29 3.05
CA GLN A 36 -31.85 -0.45 2.46
C GLN A 36 -31.47 0.08 1.07
N GLU A 37 -32.45 0.28 0.20
CA GLU A 37 -32.23 0.75 -1.17
C GLU A 37 -31.65 2.16 -1.19
N ILE A 38 -32.21 3.06 -0.39
CA ILE A 38 -31.75 4.44 -0.30
C ILE A 38 -30.36 4.53 0.36
N PHE A 39 -30.10 3.76 1.41
CA PHE A 39 -28.78 3.71 2.04
C PHE A 39 -27.73 3.12 1.08
N ALA A 40 -28.05 2.06 0.35
CA ALA A 40 -27.16 1.47 -0.65
C ALA A 40 -26.85 2.45 -1.78
N LYS A 41 -27.86 3.20 -2.24
CA LYS A 41 -27.68 4.23 -3.26
C LYS A 41 -26.82 5.39 -2.76
N ALA A 42 -26.98 5.81 -1.50
CA ALA A 42 -26.25 6.93 -0.93
C ALA A 42 -24.80 6.60 -0.52
N THR A 43 -24.55 5.36 -0.06
CA THR A 43 -23.26 4.98 0.55
C THR A 43 -22.50 3.89 -0.21
N GLY A 44 -23.13 3.23 -1.17
CA GLY A 44 -22.59 2.06 -1.88
C GLY A 44 -22.51 0.78 -1.02
N ARG A 45 -23.08 0.78 0.19
CA ARG A 45 -23.07 -0.35 1.13
C ARG A 45 -24.47 -0.87 1.37
N ASN A 46 -24.59 -2.18 1.57
CA ASN A 46 -25.86 -2.81 1.92
C ASN A 46 -26.03 -2.88 3.44
N LEU A 47 -27.25 -2.74 3.91
CA LEU A 47 -27.63 -3.01 5.30
C LEU A 47 -28.21 -4.41 5.40
N ASP A 48 -27.89 -5.12 6.49
CA ASP A 48 -28.45 -6.44 6.74
C ASP A 48 -29.92 -6.32 7.16
N LYS A 49 -30.81 -7.00 6.44
CA LYS A 49 -32.25 -6.98 6.70
C LYS A 49 -32.56 -7.56 8.08
N ASP A 50 -31.81 -8.58 8.49
CA ASP A 50 -32.07 -9.31 9.72
C ASP A 50 -31.62 -8.52 10.96
N SER A 51 -30.89 -7.43 10.76
CA SER A 51 -30.46 -6.51 11.83
C SER A 51 -31.41 -5.33 12.06
N ALA A 52 -32.47 -5.21 11.25
CA ALA A 52 -33.39 -4.08 11.31
C ALA A 52 -34.32 -4.17 12.53
N VAL A 53 -34.49 -3.05 13.21
CA VAL A 53 -35.51 -2.84 14.24
C VAL A 53 -36.48 -1.80 13.70
N TRP A 54 -37.75 -2.21 13.50
CA TRP A 54 -38.78 -1.34 12.96
C TRP A 54 -39.76 -0.93 14.06
N GLU A 55 -40.03 0.37 14.13
CA GLU A 55 -40.99 0.97 15.04
C GLU A 55 -42.03 1.77 14.27
N ALA A 56 -43.29 1.37 14.40
CA ALA A 56 -44.42 2.06 13.81
C ALA A 56 -44.89 3.21 14.71
N TYR A 57 -45.21 4.34 14.09
CA TYR A 57 -45.81 5.47 14.79
C TYR A 57 -47.09 5.92 14.08
N ILE A 58 -48.14 6.22 14.85
CA ILE A 58 -49.47 6.56 14.30
C ILE A 58 -49.52 8.00 13.75
N PHE A 59 -48.75 8.92 14.34
CA PHE A 59 -48.74 10.34 13.97
C PHE A 59 -47.36 10.88 13.63
N SER A 60 -46.37 10.00 13.54
CA SER A 60 -45.04 10.34 13.07
C SER A 60 -44.59 9.30 12.07
N PRO A 61 -43.57 9.62 11.25
CA PRO A 61 -43.02 8.65 10.34
C PRO A 61 -42.50 7.41 11.07
N ASN A 62 -42.60 6.26 10.40
CA ASN A 62 -42.05 5.01 10.92
C ASN A 62 -40.52 5.13 11.00
N GLU A 63 -39.93 4.42 11.96
CA GLU A 63 -38.49 4.41 12.20
C GLU A 63 -37.93 3.01 11.98
N VAL A 64 -36.82 2.95 11.25
CA VAL A 64 -36.06 1.73 10.99
C VAL A 64 -34.63 1.97 11.45
N GLU A 65 -34.23 1.27 12.50
CA GLU A 65 -32.88 1.30 13.03
C GLU A 65 -32.10 0.07 12.58
N PHE A 66 -30.83 0.26 12.22
CA PHE A 66 -29.88 -0.82 11.99
C PHE A 66 -28.72 -0.67 12.99
N PRO A 67 -28.85 -1.24 14.21
CA PRO A 67 -27.95 -0.94 15.32
C PRO A 67 -26.49 -1.31 15.06
N GLN A 68 -26.26 -2.40 14.33
CA GLN A 68 -24.91 -2.85 13.98
C GLN A 68 -24.16 -1.84 13.10
N ASN A 69 -24.90 -1.06 12.32
CA ASN A 69 -24.36 -0.05 11.40
C ASN A 69 -24.48 1.38 11.95
N ASN A 70 -25.12 1.58 13.10
CA ASN A 70 -25.52 2.88 13.63
C ASN A 70 -26.30 3.71 12.59
N VAL A 71 -27.26 3.10 11.90
CA VAL A 71 -28.09 3.77 10.91
C VAL A 71 -29.49 3.95 11.45
N ILE A 72 -30.01 5.17 11.34
CA ILE A 72 -31.40 5.52 11.65
C ILE A 72 -32.03 6.03 10.36
N CYS A 73 -33.11 5.39 9.96
CA CYS A 73 -33.88 5.73 8.78
C CYS A 73 -35.32 5.98 9.19
N LYS A 74 -35.93 7.07 8.74
CA LYS A 74 -37.33 7.36 9.00
C LYS A 74 -38.10 7.46 7.69
N VAL A 75 -39.24 6.78 7.62
CA VAL A 75 -40.02 6.53 6.41
C VAL A 75 -41.44 7.04 6.60
N ASN A 76 -41.94 7.80 5.62
CA ASN A 76 -43.33 8.22 5.55
C ASN A 76 -43.99 7.67 4.27
N TYR A 77 -45.22 8.10 3.97
CA TYR A 77 -45.94 7.64 2.78
C TYR A 77 -45.30 8.07 1.44
N GLU A 78 -44.40 9.05 1.45
CA GLU A 78 -43.66 9.55 0.27
C GLU A 78 -42.31 8.84 0.10
N GLY A 79 -41.80 8.18 1.15
CA GLY A 79 -40.56 7.42 1.16
C GLY A 79 -39.65 7.76 2.34
N VAL A 80 -38.35 7.55 2.17
CA VAL A 80 -37.33 7.85 3.19
C VAL A 80 -37.13 9.37 3.25
N TYR A 81 -37.61 10.00 4.32
CA TYR A 81 -37.46 11.45 4.50
C TYR A 81 -36.26 11.80 5.39
N PHE A 82 -35.80 10.89 6.25
CA PHE A 82 -34.59 11.09 7.06
C PHE A 82 -33.71 9.85 7.04
N LEU A 83 -32.41 10.04 6.85
CA LEU A 83 -31.42 8.97 6.94
C LEU A 83 -30.15 9.51 7.60
N SER A 84 -29.66 8.84 8.62
CA SER A 84 -28.37 9.15 9.25
C SER A 84 -27.53 7.90 9.50
N GLU A 85 -26.22 8.05 9.45
CA GLU A 85 -25.24 7.02 9.83
C GLU A 85 -24.25 7.60 10.83
N LYS A 86 -24.08 6.95 11.98
CA LYS A 86 -23.13 7.36 13.03
C LYS A 86 -23.30 8.84 13.44
N GLY A 87 -24.54 9.33 13.43
CA GLY A 87 -24.88 10.73 13.73
C GLY A 87 -24.69 11.72 12.58
N GLN A 88 -24.19 11.29 11.41
CA GLN A 88 -24.11 12.12 10.21
C GLN A 88 -25.40 12.00 9.40
N ILE A 89 -26.05 13.12 9.13
CA ILE A 89 -27.27 13.17 8.29
C ILE A 89 -26.87 13.02 6.83
N ILE A 90 -27.49 12.05 6.15
CA ILE A 90 -27.31 11.74 4.73
C ILE A 90 -28.50 12.26 3.92
N ILE A 91 -29.72 12.09 4.46
CA ILE A 91 -30.97 12.56 3.87
C ILE A 91 -31.75 13.35 4.91
N LEU A 92 -32.26 14.51 4.50
CA LEU A 92 -33.13 15.37 5.29
C LEU A 92 -34.31 15.81 4.42
N ASP A 93 -35.52 15.67 4.94
CA ASP A 93 -36.78 15.97 4.27
C ASP A 93 -36.92 15.36 2.85
N GLY A 94 -36.40 14.15 2.68
CA GLY A 94 -36.45 13.41 1.41
C GLY A 94 -35.35 13.80 0.41
N TRP A 95 -34.49 14.76 0.76
CA TRP A 95 -33.38 15.22 -0.07
C TRP A 95 -32.04 14.72 0.47
N PRO A 96 -31.12 14.27 -0.39
CA PRO A 96 -29.72 14.19 -0.02
C PRO A 96 -29.25 15.56 0.49
N VAL A 97 -28.54 15.60 1.61
CA VAL A 97 -28.09 16.87 2.22
C VAL A 97 -27.32 17.70 1.19
N GLY A 98 -27.77 18.95 0.98
CA GLY A 98 -27.21 19.89 0.00
C GLY A 98 -27.95 19.96 -1.35
N ASN A 99 -28.83 19.00 -1.66
CA ASN A 99 -29.57 18.98 -2.94
C ASN A 99 -30.87 19.82 -2.93
N GLU A 100 -31.43 20.13 -1.76
CA GLU A 100 -32.63 20.96 -1.64
C GLU A 100 -32.42 22.35 -2.25
N GLU A 101 -31.26 22.96 -1.99
CA GLU A 101 -30.89 24.28 -2.51
C GLU A 101 -30.77 24.28 -4.05
N LEU A 102 -30.22 23.19 -4.61
CA LEU A 102 -30.14 22.99 -6.06
C LEU A 102 -31.55 22.87 -6.67
N PHE A 103 -32.44 22.11 -6.03
CA PHE A 103 -33.82 21.98 -6.50
C PHE A 103 -34.59 23.30 -6.42
N LYS A 104 -34.46 24.06 -5.33
CA LYS A 104 -35.05 25.40 -5.18
C LYS A 104 -34.61 26.34 -6.30
N ARG A 105 -33.32 26.37 -6.62
CA ARG A 105 -32.79 27.17 -7.75
C ARG A 105 -33.35 26.73 -9.10
N LEU A 106 -33.48 25.42 -9.33
CA LEU A 106 -34.11 24.90 -10.55
C LEU A 106 -35.58 25.31 -10.67
N VAL A 107 -36.33 25.24 -9.57
CA VAL A 107 -37.73 25.69 -9.53
C VAL A 107 -37.83 27.18 -9.79
N GLU A 108 -36.97 28.00 -9.19
CA GLU A 108 -36.91 29.45 -9.47
C GLU A 108 -36.61 29.74 -10.95
N GLN A 109 -35.66 29.02 -11.55
CA GLN A 109 -35.36 29.16 -12.98
C GLN A 109 -36.55 28.76 -13.87
N ILE A 110 -37.23 27.66 -13.52
CA ILE A 110 -38.42 27.20 -14.25
C ILE A 110 -39.55 28.23 -14.13
N ASN A 111 -39.83 28.71 -12.92
CA ASN A 111 -40.87 29.71 -12.70
C ASN A 111 -40.57 31.02 -13.43
N GLY A 112 -39.29 31.42 -13.47
CA GLY A 112 -38.86 32.56 -14.29
C GLY A 112 -39.15 32.36 -15.78
N LYS A 113 -38.91 31.15 -16.33
CA LYS A 113 -39.24 30.82 -17.73
C LYS A 113 -40.75 30.80 -17.98
N VAL A 114 -41.54 30.24 -17.06
CA VAL A 114 -43.00 30.22 -17.16
C VAL A 114 -43.55 31.65 -17.21
N GLY A 115 -43.07 32.54 -16.32
CA GLY A 115 -43.51 33.94 -16.33
C GLY A 115 -43.19 34.66 -17.64
N LEU A 116 -42.02 34.44 -18.24
CA LEU A 116 -41.69 35.01 -19.56
C LEU A 116 -42.62 34.52 -20.68
N LEU A 117 -43.02 33.24 -20.64
CA LEU A 117 -43.97 32.69 -21.62
C LEU A 117 -45.38 33.26 -21.41
N GLU A 118 -45.82 33.44 -20.17
CA GLU A 118 -47.10 34.07 -19.83
C GLU A 118 -47.15 35.52 -20.32
N ASP A 119 -46.11 36.33 -20.06
CA ASP A 119 -46.00 37.70 -20.56
C ASP A 119 -46.08 37.77 -22.10
N GLN A 120 -45.47 36.81 -22.79
CA GLN A 120 -45.49 36.74 -24.26
C GLN A 120 -46.87 36.34 -24.78
N ILE A 121 -47.54 35.37 -24.12
CA ILE A 121 -48.92 35.00 -24.43
C ILE A 121 -49.83 36.22 -24.32
N ASP A 122 -49.66 37.05 -23.30
CA ASP A 122 -50.47 38.25 -23.13
C ASP A 122 -50.19 39.31 -24.20
N LYS A 123 -48.93 39.54 -24.59
CA LYS A 123 -48.60 40.39 -25.75
C LYS A 123 -49.24 39.89 -27.05
N TYR A 124 -49.25 38.58 -27.30
CA TYR A 124 -49.92 38.00 -28.47
C TYR A 124 -51.44 38.21 -28.42
N LYS A 125 -52.07 38.06 -27.26
CA LYS A 125 -53.51 38.35 -27.09
C LYS A 125 -53.82 39.81 -27.36
N GLU A 126 -53.05 40.74 -26.82
CA GLU A 126 -53.20 42.18 -27.06
C GLU A 126 -53.04 42.51 -28.56
N LEU A 127 -52.05 41.90 -29.22
CA LEU A 127 -51.83 42.09 -30.65
C LEU A 127 -53.01 41.55 -31.47
N MET A 128 -53.50 40.35 -31.15
CA MET A 128 -54.66 39.74 -31.81
C MET A 128 -55.92 40.60 -31.66
N GLN A 129 -56.18 41.13 -30.45
CA GLN A 129 -57.29 42.05 -30.21
C GLN A 129 -57.13 43.36 -31.00
N ALA A 130 -55.93 43.94 -31.01
CA ALA A 130 -55.66 45.16 -31.79
C ALA A 130 -55.79 44.93 -33.31
N GLY A 131 -55.36 43.77 -33.79
CA GLY A 131 -55.50 43.34 -35.18
C GLY A 131 -56.97 43.16 -35.57
N GLU A 132 -57.76 42.49 -34.72
CA GLU A 132 -59.21 42.33 -34.91
C GLU A 132 -59.93 43.68 -34.97
N VAL A 133 -59.63 44.59 -34.04
CA VAL A 133 -60.19 45.95 -34.04
C VAL A 133 -59.79 46.71 -35.31
N SER A 134 -58.52 46.65 -35.71
CA SER A 134 -58.00 47.32 -36.91
C SER A 134 -58.67 46.80 -38.19
N LEU A 135 -58.89 45.49 -38.31
CA LEU A 135 -59.55 44.88 -39.46
C LEU A 135 -61.04 45.21 -39.55
N ARG A 136 -61.69 45.52 -38.43
CA ARG A 136 -63.11 45.91 -38.36
C ARG A 136 -63.38 47.39 -38.66
N GLN A 137 -62.36 48.25 -38.67
CA GLN A 137 -62.55 49.68 -38.93
C GLN A 137 -62.84 49.98 -40.41
N PRO A 138 -63.85 50.82 -40.73
CA PRO A 138 -64.13 51.24 -42.10
C PRO A 138 -63.05 52.21 -42.62
N GLY A 139 -62.48 51.93 -43.80
CA GLY A 139 -61.48 52.76 -44.48
C GLY A 139 -60.03 52.24 -44.37
N GLY A 140 -59.31 52.19 -45.50
CA GLY A 140 -57.95 51.63 -45.66
C GLY A 140 -57.94 50.29 -46.41
N GLU A 141 -56.94 50.03 -47.26
CA GLU A 141 -56.87 48.77 -48.02
C GLU A 141 -56.66 47.56 -47.06
N PRO A 142 -57.55 46.54 -47.09
CA PRO A 142 -57.43 45.37 -46.23
C PRO A 142 -56.09 44.63 -46.34
N LYS A 143 -55.49 44.63 -47.54
CA LYS A 143 -54.16 44.02 -47.79
C LYS A 143 -53.05 44.71 -47.01
N GLN A 144 -53.10 46.03 -46.90
CA GLN A 144 -52.07 46.82 -46.23
C GLN A 144 -52.11 46.59 -44.71
N ARG A 145 -53.32 46.53 -44.14
CA ARG A 145 -53.54 46.21 -42.71
C ARG A 145 -53.16 44.77 -42.35
N LEU A 146 -53.43 43.81 -43.24
CA LEU A 146 -52.98 42.43 -43.06
C LEU A 146 -51.44 42.34 -43.06
N ALA A 147 -50.77 43.01 -44.01
CA ALA A 147 -49.31 43.00 -44.09
C ALA A 147 -48.65 43.66 -42.85
N GLU A 148 -49.22 44.75 -42.32
CA GLU A 148 -48.75 45.37 -41.08
C GLU A 148 -48.95 44.48 -39.86
N PHE A 149 -50.06 43.73 -39.81
CA PHE A 149 -50.31 42.77 -38.74
C PHE A 149 -49.36 41.56 -38.81
N GLU A 150 -49.14 40.99 -40.01
CA GLU A 150 -48.19 39.91 -40.26
C GLU A 150 -46.75 40.32 -39.90
N ALA A 151 -46.37 41.58 -40.19
CA ALA A 151 -45.07 42.13 -39.80
C ALA A 151 -44.91 42.20 -38.27
N LYS A 152 -45.94 42.67 -37.55
CA LYS A 152 -45.92 42.75 -36.07
C LYS A 152 -45.88 41.36 -35.42
N ILE A 153 -46.63 40.38 -35.94
CA ILE A 153 -46.54 38.98 -35.49
C ILE A 153 -45.14 38.43 -35.71
N SER A 154 -44.54 38.70 -36.88
CA SER A 154 -43.20 38.24 -37.21
C SER A 154 -42.14 38.82 -36.26
N THR A 155 -42.23 40.13 -35.93
CA THR A 155 -41.31 40.76 -34.97
C THR A 155 -41.41 40.12 -33.58
N LEU A 156 -42.61 39.91 -33.05
CA LEU A 156 -42.83 39.23 -31.76
C LEU A 156 -42.28 37.80 -31.76
N PHE A 157 -42.43 37.08 -32.87
CA PHE A 157 -41.90 35.72 -33.01
C PHE A 157 -40.37 35.68 -32.97
N PHE A 158 -39.70 36.65 -33.62
CA PHE A 158 -38.25 36.78 -33.55
C PHE A 158 -37.75 37.20 -32.15
N GLU A 159 -38.47 38.09 -31.46
CA GLU A 159 -38.16 38.43 -30.07
C GLU A 159 -38.26 37.20 -29.15
N LEU A 160 -39.30 36.38 -29.30
CA LEU A 160 -39.48 35.15 -28.54
C LEU A 160 -38.30 34.19 -28.72
N ILE A 161 -37.94 33.89 -29.98
CA ILE A 161 -36.82 32.98 -30.30
C ILE A 161 -35.50 33.51 -29.74
N SER A 162 -35.23 34.81 -29.90
CA SER A 162 -33.95 35.39 -29.43
C SER A 162 -33.82 35.40 -27.91
N THR A 163 -34.94 35.60 -27.19
CA THR A 163 -34.95 35.59 -25.72
C THR A 163 -34.72 34.18 -25.19
N ASP A 164 -35.37 33.17 -25.78
CA ASP A 164 -35.22 31.76 -25.38
C ASP A 164 -33.77 31.27 -25.59
N THR A 165 -33.18 31.60 -26.74
CA THR A 165 -31.80 31.21 -27.08
C THR A 165 -30.76 31.83 -26.12
N ASN A 166 -30.95 33.09 -25.72
CA ASN A 166 -30.04 33.76 -24.77
C ASN A 166 -30.15 33.17 -23.36
N TYR A 167 -31.37 32.87 -22.89
CA TYR A 167 -31.59 32.26 -21.58
C TYR A 167 -31.03 30.84 -21.51
N GLU A 168 -31.23 30.02 -22.54
CA GLU A 168 -30.64 28.68 -22.60
C GLU A 168 -29.12 28.73 -22.56
N ASN A 169 -28.50 29.64 -23.32
CA ASN A 169 -27.05 29.80 -23.32
C ASN A 169 -26.50 30.23 -21.94
N VAL A 170 -27.18 31.14 -21.24
CA VAL A 170 -26.78 31.56 -19.88
C VAL A 170 -26.92 30.40 -18.90
N ALA A 171 -28.04 29.67 -18.93
CA ALA A 171 -28.24 28.52 -18.05
C ALA A 171 -27.21 27.39 -18.31
N ILE A 172 -26.94 27.08 -19.57
CA ILE A 172 -25.92 26.09 -19.97
C ILE A 172 -24.53 26.52 -19.48
N ASN A 173 -24.17 27.79 -19.63
CA ASN A 173 -22.86 28.28 -19.20
C ASN A 173 -22.71 28.26 -17.67
N ASN A 174 -23.77 28.61 -16.92
CA ASN A 174 -23.77 28.51 -15.47
C ASN A 174 -23.61 27.05 -15.01
N LEU A 175 -24.39 26.12 -15.58
CA LEU A 175 -24.27 24.69 -15.28
C LEU A 175 -22.89 24.14 -15.63
N LYS A 176 -22.30 24.55 -16.76
CA LYS A 176 -20.91 24.17 -17.11
C LYS A 176 -19.90 24.66 -16.07
N SER A 177 -20.07 25.88 -15.57
CA SER A 177 -19.20 26.44 -14.53
C SER A 177 -19.34 25.69 -13.20
N GLU A 178 -20.56 25.34 -12.80
CA GLU A 178 -20.81 24.55 -11.59
C GLU A 178 -20.25 23.12 -11.71
N ILE A 179 -20.42 22.47 -12.87
CA ILE A 179 -19.82 21.16 -13.16
C ILE A 179 -18.29 21.23 -13.04
N ALA A 180 -17.66 22.26 -13.60
CA ALA A 180 -16.21 22.45 -13.51
C ALA A 180 -15.73 22.67 -12.05
N ALA A 181 -16.50 23.41 -11.25
CA ALA A 181 -16.22 23.60 -9.84
C ALA A 181 -16.35 22.29 -9.04
N CYS A 182 -17.39 21.50 -9.30
CA CYS A 182 -17.59 20.18 -8.69
C CYS A 182 -16.47 19.20 -9.07
N GLN A 183 -16.04 19.19 -10.35
CA GLN A 183 -14.92 18.38 -10.80
C GLN A 183 -13.62 18.76 -10.09
N THR A 184 -13.34 20.05 -9.97
CA THR A 184 -12.16 20.56 -9.25
C THR A 184 -12.17 20.12 -7.77
N LYS A 185 -13.34 20.20 -7.11
CA LYS A 185 -13.49 19.76 -5.72
C LYS A 185 -13.32 18.24 -5.58
N ARG A 186 -13.88 17.45 -6.50
CA ARG A 186 -13.67 15.99 -6.53
C ARG A 186 -12.20 15.64 -6.66
N ASP A 187 -11.51 16.26 -7.62
CA ASP A 187 -10.10 15.96 -7.89
C ASP A 187 -9.20 16.35 -6.69
N SER A 188 -9.54 17.44 -5.97
CA SER A 188 -8.90 17.81 -4.70
C SER A 188 -9.10 16.74 -3.62
N VAL A 189 -10.33 16.28 -3.42
CA VAL A 189 -10.66 15.23 -2.43
C VAL A 189 -10.00 13.90 -2.79
N GLU A 190 -9.91 13.55 -4.08
CA GLU A 190 -9.19 12.36 -4.53
C GLU A 190 -7.68 12.45 -4.24
N ALA A 191 -7.08 13.62 -4.40
CA ALA A 191 -5.69 13.86 -4.05
C ALA A 191 -5.45 13.72 -2.54
N GLU A 192 -6.31 14.32 -1.71
CA GLU A 192 -6.25 14.19 -0.25
C GLU A 192 -6.44 12.74 0.21
N LEU A 193 -7.37 11.99 -0.40
CA LEU A 193 -7.58 10.57 -0.12
C LEU A 193 -6.33 9.74 -0.46
N LYS A 194 -5.67 10.04 -1.57
CA LYS A 194 -4.43 9.36 -1.97
C LYS A 194 -3.30 9.63 -0.99
N GLU A 195 -3.17 10.87 -0.52
CA GLU A 195 -2.19 11.24 0.51
C GLU A 195 -2.46 10.51 1.83
N CYS A 196 -3.71 10.51 2.29
CA CYS A 196 -4.12 9.81 3.51
C CYS A 196 -3.81 8.30 3.42
N LYS A 197 -4.11 7.65 2.29
CA LYS A 197 -3.75 6.23 2.07
C LYS A 197 -2.24 5.98 2.15
N ASN A 198 -1.43 6.88 1.61
CA ASN A 198 0.02 6.76 1.70
C ASN A 198 0.51 6.90 3.15
N GLN A 199 -0.07 7.82 3.93
CA GLN A 199 0.26 7.99 5.35
C GLN A 199 -0.13 6.75 6.17
N VAL A 200 -1.31 6.16 5.93
CA VAL A 200 -1.74 4.92 6.58
C VAL A 200 -0.78 3.77 6.27
N ASN A 201 -0.44 3.56 4.99
CA ASN A 201 0.51 2.51 4.60
C ASN A 201 1.91 2.71 5.23
N ALA A 202 2.35 3.96 5.39
CA ALA A 202 3.60 4.27 6.07
C ALA A 202 3.52 3.96 7.58
N ALA A 203 2.40 4.29 8.22
CA ALA A 203 2.14 3.97 9.62
C ALA A 203 2.07 2.46 9.87
N GLU A 204 1.42 1.69 8.99
CA GLU A 204 1.36 0.22 9.06
C GLU A 204 2.76 -0.41 8.98
N LYS A 205 3.59 0.03 8.04
CA LYS A 205 4.99 -0.42 7.94
C LYS A 205 5.81 -0.07 9.18
N SER A 206 5.57 1.10 9.76
CA SER A 206 6.21 1.51 11.01
C SER A 206 5.77 0.62 12.17
N ASN A 207 4.47 0.34 12.27
CA ASN A 207 3.91 -0.51 13.31
C ASN A 207 4.43 -1.95 13.21
N GLN A 208 4.56 -2.49 12.00
CA GLN A 208 5.14 -3.82 11.79
C GLN A 208 6.58 -3.89 12.32
N LYS A 209 7.41 -2.87 12.06
CA LYS A 209 8.78 -2.81 12.61
C LYS A 209 8.81 -2.81 14.14
N VAL A 210 7.82 -2.17 14.78
CA VAL A 210 7.71 -2.18 16.25
C VAL A 210 7.34 -3.57 16.75
N LEU A 211 6.42 -4.26 16.09
CA LEU A 211 6.05 -5.64 16.43
C LEU A 211 7.22 -6.60 16.24
N ASP A 212 7.91 -6.53 15.10
CA ASP A 212 9.10 -7.36 14.82
C ASP A 212 10.18 -7.12 15.88
N PHE A 213 10.40 -5.86 16.27
CA PHE A 213 11.32 -5.52 17.34
C PHE A 213 10.90 -6.10 18.69
N GLN A 214 9.61 -6.05 19.04
CA GLN A 214 9.10 -6.64 20.29
C GLN A 214 9.23 -8.16 20.32
N ASP A 215 8.95 -8.84 19.21
CA ASP A 215 9.12 -10.30 19.10
C ASP A 215 10.60 -10.69 19.21
N ASN A 216 11.48 -10.00 18.51
CA ASN A 216 12.93 -10.21 18.60
C ASN A 216 13.47 -9.98 20.02
N MET A 217 12.94 -8.97 20.73
CA MET A 217 13.28 -8.72 22.13
C MET A 217 12.82 -9.85 23.05
N ARG A 218 11.61 -10.38 22.85
CA ARG A 218 11.12 -11.53 23.60
C ARG A 218 11.99 -12.76 23.35
N ASP A 219 12.35 -13.02 22.10
CA ASP A 219 13.18 -14.16 21.73
C ASP A 219 14.60 -14.05 22.29
N LEU A 220 15.15 -12.84 22.36
CA LEU A 220 16.41 -12.54 23.04
C LEU A 220 16.33 -12.90 24.54
N GLU A 221 15.29 -12.44 25.23
CA GLU A 221 15.10 -12.71 26.67
C GLU A 221 14.93 -14.21 26.95
N VAL A 222 14.21 -14.93 26.09
CA VAL A 222 14.08 -16.39 26.16
C VAL A 222 15.43 -17.06 25.95
N ALA A 223 16.19 -16.69 24.92
CA ALA A 223 17.51 -17.26 24.67
C ALA A 223 18.48 -17.05 25.83
N ILE A 224 18.43 -15.88 26.50
CA ILE A 224 19.21 -15.63 27.72
C ILE A 224 18.79 -16.56 28.85
N ARG A 225 17.48 -16.68 29.10
CA ARG A 225 16.93 -17.54 30.17
C ARG A 225 17.28 -19.01 29.98
N ASP A 226 17.25 -19.48 28.75
CA ASP A 226 17.55 -20.87 28.38
C ASP A 226 19.07 -21.12 28.22
N LYS A 227 19.90 -20.10 28.50
CA LYS A 227 21.38 -20.14 28.42
C LYS A 227 21.90 -20.41 26.99
N GLU A 228 21.10 -20.09 25.98
CA GLU A 228 21.48 -20.12 24.57
C GLU A 228 22.24 -18.83 24.17
N PHE A 229 23.36 -18.54 24.86
CA PHE A 229 24.02 -17.23 24.78
C PHE A 229 24.53 -16.84 23.38
N GLU A 230 24.97 -17.80 22.57
CA GLU A 230 25.35 -17.54 21.17
C GLU A 230 24.16 -17.09 20.32
N LYS A 231 22.98 -17.69 20.52
CA LYS A 231 21.74 -17.30 19.86
C LYS A 231 21.28 -15.94 20.35
N ALA A 232 21.30 -15.71 21.66
CA ALA A 232 21.02 -14.40 22.24
C ALA A 232 21.93 -13.31 21.65
N ARG A 233 23.23 -13.57 21.52
CA ARG A 233 24.15 -12.64 20.85
C ARG A 233 23.74 -12.36 19.41
N ASN A 234 23.43 -13.40 18.63
CA ASN A 234 23.07 -13.23 17.23
C ASN A 234 21.78 -12.39 17.09
N ILE A 235 20.77 -12.64 17.92
CA ILE A 235 19.55 -11.83 17.96
C ILE A 235 19.87 -10.37 18.35
N LEU A 236 20.69 -10.17 19.38
CA LEU A 236 21.08 -8.83 19.83
C LEU A 236 21.81 -8.03 18.76
N VAL A 237 22.72 -8.65 18.01
CA VAL A 237 23.55 -7.98 17.00
C VAL A 237 22.81 -7.80 15.67
N ALA A 238 22.13 -8.84 15.18
CA ALA A 238 21.53 -8.83 13.84
C ALA A 238 20.13 -8.21 13.82
N GLU A 239 19.30 -8.55 14.80
CA GLU A 239 17.86 -8.27 14.76
C GLU A 239 17.49 -7.06 15.63
N VAL A 240 17.92 -7.06 16.89
CA VAL A 240 17.62 -5.97 17.84
C VAL A 240 18.51 -4.76 17.58
N LYS A 241 19.80 -5.00 17.31
CA LYS A 241 20.88 -4.01 17.19
C LYS A 241 21.07 -3.22 18.49
N ILE A 242 22.24 -3.36 19.11
CA ILE A 242 22.51 -2.78 20.42
C ILE A 242 22.25 -1.25 20.50
N ASP A 243 22.56 -0.52 19.43
CA ASP A 243 22.39 0.94 19.36
C ASP A 243 20.91 1.40 19.36
N SER A 244 19.97 0.49 19.13
CA SER A 244 18.53 0.78 19.20
C SER A 244 17.98 0.70 20.64
N LEU A 245 18.75 0.12 21.56
CA LEU A 245 18.33 -0.11 22.93
C LEU A 245 18.59 1.13 23.79
N ARG A 246 17.60 1.43 24.63
CA ARG A 246 17.77 2.42 25.69
C ARG A 246 18.65 1.83 26.79
N GLU A 247 19.39 2.70 27.46
CA GLU A 247 20.34 2.35 28.52
C GLU A 247 19.73 1.45 29.62
N TYR A 248 18.49 1.74 30.06
CA TYR A 248 17.82 0.90 31.06
C TYR A 248 17.59 -0.54 30.60
N LYS A 249 17.35 -0.76 29.29
CA LYS A 249 17.10 -2.09 28.75
C LYS A 249 18.39 -2.88 28.57
N LEU A 250 19.49 -2.18 28.24
CA LEU A 250 20.83 -2.77 28.25
C LEU A 250 21.18 -3.27 29.67
N ALA A 251 20.98 -2.43 30.69
CA ALA A 251 21.22 -2.82 32.09
C ALA A 251 20.34 -4.01 32.54
N GLU A 252 19.09 -4.07 32.09
CA GLU A 252 18.19 -5.19 32.38
C GLU A 252 18.68 -6.50 31.75
N LEU A 253 19.07 -6.46 30.47
CA LEU A 253 19.61 -7.62 29.75
C LEU A 253 20.96 -8.07 30.32
N GLU A 254 21.81 -7.12 30.71
CA GLU A 254 23.07 -7.39 31.39
C GLU A 254 22.83 -8.12 32.72
N SER A 255 21.95 -7.58 33.57
CA SER A 255 21.58 -8.19 34.84
C SER A 255 21.00 -9.59 34.66
N ALA A 256 20.11 -9.78 33.67
CA ALA A 256 19.53 -11.08 33.36
C ALA A 256 20.59 -12.09 32.89
N THR A 257 21.50 -11.67 32.00
CA THR A 257 22.59 -12.50 31.51
C THR A 257 23.53 -12.88 32.65
N LEU A 258 23.91 -11.92 33.49
CA LEU A 258 24.80 -12.15 34.63
C LEU A 258 24.20 -13.14 35.64
N ALA A 259 22.89 -13.07 35.88
CA ALA A 259 22.17 -14.00 36.74
C ALA A 259 22.17 -15.44 36.19
N MET A 260 22.24 -15.62 34.88
CA MET A 260 22.32 -16.94 34.24
C MET A 260 23.74 -17.49 34.16
N VAL A 261 24.74 -16.61 34.00
CA VAL A 261 26.16 -16.98 33.86
C VAL A 261 26.80 -17.28 35.21
N LYS A 262 26.60 -16.44 36.24
CA LYS A 262 27.27 -16.58 37.55
C LYS A 262 27.08 -17.96 38.22
N PRO A 263 25.89 -18.59 38.18
CA PRO A 263 25.69 -19.90 38.82
C PRO A 263 26.27 -21.08 38.04
N LEU A 264 26.79 -20.89 36.82
CA LEU A 264 27.34 -21.98 36.03
C LEU A 264 28.61 -22.53 36.69
N PRO A 265 28.75 -23.86 36.82
CA PRO A 265 29.99 -24.43 37.32
C PRO A 265 31.12 -24.18 36.31
N ALA A 266 32.35 -24.06 36.82
CA ALA A 266 33.52 -23.77 35.98
C ALA A 266 33.80 -24.85 34.92
N SER A 267 33.26 -26.06 35.09
CA SER A 267 33.33 -27.16 34.12
C SER A 267 32.53 -26.88 32.84
N GLU A 268 31.53 -26.01 32.89
CA GLU A 268 30.72 -25.60 31.73
C GLU A 268 31.46 -24.50 30.93
N THR A 269 32.69 -24.78 30.53
CA THR A 269 33.63 -23.78 29.98
C THR A 269 33.05 -23.04 28.77
N LYS A 270 32.38 -23.75 27.86
CA LYS A 270 31.77 -23.16 26.65
C LYS A 270 30.63 -22.19 27.00
N LEU A 271 29.69 -22.62 27.84
CA LEU A 271 28.56 -21.78 28.25
C LEU A 271 29.03 -20.55 29.03
N ASN A 272 30.05 -20.70 29.89
CA ASN A 272 30.68 -19.56 30.56
C ASN A 272 31.32 -18.60 29.55
N MET A 273 32.10 -19.12 28.59
CA MET A 273 32.71 -18.31 27.53
C MET A 273 31.66 -17.52 26.73
N ASP A 274 30.62 -18.20 26.23
CA ASP A 274 29.57 -17.59 25.42
C ASP A 274 28.77 -16.55 26.22
N GLY A 275 28.50 -16.84 27.50
CA GLY A 275 27.82 -15.92 28.41
C GLY A 275 28.62 -14.66 28.72
N TYR A 276 29.91 -14.78 29.05
CA TYR A 276 30.77 -13.61 29.25
C TYR A 276 31.02 -12.84 27.95
N ARG A 277 31.03 -13.51 26.80
CA ARG A 277 31.07 -12.84 25.49
C ARG A 277 29.85 -11.96 25.26
N LEU A 278 28.65 -12.46 25.58
CA LEU A 278 27.42 -11.67 25.51
C LEU A 278 27.48 -10.46 26.48
N LEU A 279 27.96 -10.66 27.70
CA LEU A 279 28.15 -9.57 28.68
C LEU A 279 29.12 -8.49 28.18
N THR A 280 30.20 -8.85 27.48
CA THR A 280 31.12 -7.85 26.89
C THR A 280 30.50 -7.03 25.76
N ILE A 281 29.38 -7.49 25.18
CA ILE A 281 28.62 -6.73 24.19
C ILE A 281 27.64 -5.80 24.90
N LEU A 282 26.95 -6.29 25.93
CA LEU A 282 25.97 -5.52 26.71
C LEU A 282 26.61 -4.39 27.52
N ASP A 283 27.79 -4.64 28.09
CA ASP A 283 28.63 -3.63 28.76
C ASP A 283 30.08 -3.77 28.28
N PHE A 284 30.39 -3.03 27.22
CA PHE A 284 31.73 -3.01 26.64
C PHE A 284 32.76 -2.30 27.53
N GLU A 285 32.39 -1.51 28.52
CA GLU A 285 33.38 -0.81 29.35
C GLU A 285 33.87 -1.71 30.49
N ASN A 286 33.06 -2.68 30.93
CA ASN A 286 33.37 -3.58 32.02
C ASN A 286 34.55 -4.52 31.74
N SER A 287 35.70 -4.16 32.32
CA SER A 287 36.94 -4.90 32.17
C SER A 287 36.92 -6.31 32.79
N GLU A 288 36.08 -6.55 33.81
CA GLU A 288 35.98 -7.86 34.44
C GLU A 288 35.35 -8.89 33.50
N TYR A 289 34.32 -8.50 32.74
CA TYR A 289 33.69 -9.37 31.74
C TYR A 289 34.67 -9.79 30.65
N ARG A 290 35.51 -8.85 30.16
CA ARG A 290 36.58 -9.16 29.20
C ARG A 290 37.61 -10.13 29.76
N GLN A 291 38.05 -9.92 31.00
CA GLN A 291 39.00 -10.82 31.66
C GLN A 291 38.41 -12.23 31.80
N LYS A 292 37.15 -12.35 32.22
CA LYS A 292 36.46 -13.64 32.35
C LYS A 292 36.28 -14.33 31.01
N TYR A 293 35.84 -13.61 29.99
CA TYR A 293 35.77 -14.15 28.62
C TYR A 293 37.12 -14.70 28.16
N ASN A 294 38.20 -13.93 28.30
CA ASN A 294 39.55 -14.35 27.92
C ASN A 294 40.02 -15.58 28.72
N GLN A 295 39.71 -15.63 30.02
CA GLN A 295 40.01 -16.78 30.87
C GLN A 295 39.32 -18.05 30.35
N TYR A 296 38.01 -18.02 30.12
CA TYR A 296 37.26 -19.18 29.65
C TYR A 296 37.60 -19.54 28.20
N SER A 297 37.88 -18.56 27.34
CA SER A 297 38.34 -18.80 25.97
C SER A 297 39.68 -19.55 25.94
N ALA A 298 40.64 -19.17 26.79
CA ALA A 298 41.92 -19.87 26.89
C ALA A 298 41.75 -21.33 27.35
N ILE A 299 40.90 -21.57 28.38
CA ILE A 299 40.60 -22.92 28.86
C ILE A 299 39.90 -23.74 27.77
N TYR A 300 38.92 -23.16 27.08
CA TYR A 300 38.19 -23.84 26.00
C TYR A 300 39.12 -24.28 24.88
N ASN A 301 40.01 -23.38 24.43
CA ASN A 301 40.99 -23.67 23.38
C ASN A 301 41.96 -24.79 23.79
N GLN A 302 42.43 -24.81 25.05
CA GLN A 302 43.26 -25.90 25.57
C GLN A 302 42.51 -27.24 25.57
N LEU A 303 41.23 -27.24 25.97
CA LEU A 303 40.41 -28.45 25.99
C LEU A 303 40.11 -28.97 24.57
N SER A 304 39.88 -28.09 23.59
CA SER A 304 39.67 -28.50 22.19
C SER A 304 40.93 -29.13 21.59
N THR A 305 42.11 -28.58 21.87
CA THR A 305 43.39 -29.16 21.40
C THR A 305 43.63 -30.57 21.98
N ILE A 306 43.30 -30.78 23.26
CA ILE A 306 43.44 -32.11 23.90
C ILE A 306 42.44 -33.13 23.33
N GLN A 307 41.25 -32.69 22.91
CA GLN A 307 40.27 -33.57 22.25
C GLN A 307 40.69 -33.94 20.82
N GLU A 308 41.32 -33.03 20.08
CA GLU A 308 41.91 -33.31 18.76
C GLU A 308 43.09 -34.29 18.85
N GLU A 309 43.90 -34.23 19.91
CA GLU A 309 45.01 -35.18 20.14
C GLU A 309 44.57 -36.60 20.55
N LYS A 310 43.33 -36.76 21.07
CA LYS A 310 42.79 -38.07 21.52
C LYS A 310 41.82 -38.74 20.55
N GLY A 311 41.38 -38.06 19.50
CA GLY A 311 40.66 -38.70 18.40
C GLY A 311 41.59 -39.61 17.60
N PRO A 312 41.13 -40.74 17.02
CA PRO A 312 41.92 -41.40 16.00
C PRO A 312 42.17 -40.35 14.91
N SER A 313 43.46 -40.06 14.68
CA SER A 313 43.95 -39.24 13.60
C SER A 313 43.52 -39.85 12.26
N THR A 314 42.28 -39.59 11.85
CA THR A 314 42.00 -39.32 10.44
C THR A 314 42.55 -37.93 10.20
N GLN A 315 43.82 -37.88 9.79
CA GLN A 315 44.37 -36.72 9.10
C GLN A 315 43.43 -36.41 7.92
N THR A 316 42.44 -35.53 8.13
CA THR A 316 42.03 -34.64 7.07
C THR A 316 43.08 -33.55 7.06
N SER A 317 44.10 -33.74 6.21
CA SER A 317 45.13 -32.74 5.97
C SER A 317 44.45 -31.40 5.70
N SER A 318 44.71 -30.41 6.56
CA SER A 318 44.40 -29.01 6.32
C SER A 318 45.38 -28.37 5.31
N ASP A 319 46.14 -29.18 4.59
CA ASP A 319 46.82 -28.72 3.38
C ASP A 319 45.74 -28.39 2.36
N MET A 320 45.85 -27.25 1.68
CA MET A 320 45.03 -26.89 0.50
C MET A 320 45.19 -27.89 -0.67
N GLY A 321 45.65 -29.12 -0.41
CA GLY A 321 46.25 -29.99 -1.40
C GLY A 321 47.40 -29.27 -2.11
N PRO A 322 47.76 -29.69 -3.33
CA PRO A 322 48.74 -28.98 -4.16
C PRO A 322 48.21 -27.64 -4.73
N TYR A 323 47.00 -27.20 -4.35
CA TYR A 323 46.30 -26.10 -5.01
C TYR A 323 46.54 -24.77 -4.31
N THR A 324 46.78 -23.75 -5.11
CA THR A 324 46.86 -22.36 -4.70
C THR A 324 45.48 -21.81 -4.34
N SER A 325 45.43 -20.77 -3.49
CA SER A 325 44.21 -20.01 -3.23
C SER A 325 43.56 -19.52 -4.54
N GLU A 326 44.36 -19.18 -5.55
CA GLU A 326 43.87 -18.79 -6.86
C GLU A 326 43.05 -19.91 -7.54
N GLU A 327 43.58 -21.14 -7.55
CA GLU A 327 42.92 -22.29 -8.18
C GLU A 327 41.62 -22.68 -7.44
N ILE A 328 41.63 -22.62 -6.11
CA ILE A 328 40.44 -22.83 -5.28
C ILE A 328 39.37 -21.79 -5.61
N CYS A 329 39.77 -20.52 -5.79
CA CYS A 329 38.85 -19.44 -6.13
C CYS A 329 38.21 -19.64 -7.51
N LYS A 330 38.99 -20.01 -8.54
CA LYS A 330 38.46 -20.31 -9.88
C LYS A 330 37.50 -21.50 -9.84
N ALA A 331 37.87 -22.57 -9.13
CA ALA A 331 37.02 -23.75 -8.97
C ALA A 331 35.69 -23.41 -8.29
N LEU A 332 35.72 -22.56 -7.26
CA LEU A 332 34.51 -22.13 -6.55
C LEU A 332 33.55 -21.36 -7.47
N ILE A 333 34.08 -20.45 -8.30
CA ILE A 333 33.27 -19.65 -9.24
C ILE A 333 32.63 -20.55 -10.30
N VAL A 334 33.39 -21.51 -10.84
CA VAL A 334 32.86 -22.52 -11.78
C VAL A 334 31.75 -23.35 -11.11
N ALA A 335 31.96 -23.79 -9.87
CA ALA A 335 31.00 -24.61 -9.11
C ALA A 335 29.68 -23.88 -8.82
N THR A 336 29.74 -22.59 -8.51
CA THR A 336 28.61 -21.85 -7.94
C THR A 336 27.91 -20.92 -8.92
N MET A 337 28.60 -20.48 -9.98
CA MET A 337 28.12 -19.38 -10.83
C MET A 337 27.96 -19.74 -12.30
N SER A 338 27.96 -21.04 -12.61
CA SER A 338 27.72 -21.58 -13.97
C SER A 338 28.68 -21.02 -15.03
N ALA A 339 29.94 -20.75 -14.65
CA ALA A 339 31.00 -20.54 -15.62
C ALA A 339 31.28 -21.86 -16.36
N THR A 340 31.46 -21.79 -17.68
CA THR A 340 31.65 -22.96 -18.55
C THR A 340 33.00 -23.64 -18.36
N SER A 341 34.02 -22.88 -17.97
CA SER A 341 35.38 -23.39 -17.74
C SER A 341 36.16 -22.50 -16.78
N LEU A 342 37.28 -23.01 -16.27
CA LEU A 342 38.22 -22.24 -15.43
C LEU A 342 38.88 -21.11 -16.22
N ASP A 343 39.06 -21.27 -17.54
CA ASP A 343 39.70 -20.28 -18.43
C ASP A 343 38.82 -19.03 -18.63
N ASP A 344 37.53 -19.14 -18.35
CA ASP A 344 36.57 -18.03 -18.41
C ASP A 344 36.64 -17.11 -17.18
N VAL A 345 37.45 -17.45 -16.18
CA VAL A 345 37.60 -16.70 -14.92
C VAL A 345 38.94 -15.96 -14.89
N LYS A 346 38.89 -14.63 -15.00
CA LYS A 346 40.05 -13.76 -14.83
C LYS A 346 40.13 -13.31 -13.39
N LEU A 347 41.22 -13.63 -12.70
CA LEU A 347 41.47 -13.16 -11.33
C LEU A 347 42.44 -11.98 -11.33
N SER A 348 42.16 -11.04 -10.45
CA SER A 348 43.06 -9.94 -10.09
C SER A 348 43.18 -9.88 -8.58
N SER A 349 44.39 -9.65 -8.08
CA SER A 349 44.61 -9.45 -6.64
C SER A 349 43.85 -8.21 -6.17
N ALA A 350 43.08 -8.37 -5.10
CA ALA A 350 42.23 -7.32 -4.52
C ALA A 350 42.79 -6.84 -3.17
N SER A 351 44.12 -6.74 -3.05
CA SER A 351 44.83 -6.34 -1.82
C SER A 351 44.42 -4.97 -1.26
N ASN A 352 43.77 -4.13 -2.06
CA ASN A 352 43.34 -2.78 -1.68
C ASN A 352 41.91 -2.72 -1.16
N PHE A 353 41.17 -3.82 -1.14
CA PHE A 353 39.85 -3.88 -0.50
C PHE A 353 40.04 -3.99 1.02
N SER A 354 39.37 -3.12 1.79
CA SER A 354 39.28 -3.29 3.24
C SER A 354 38.69 -4.67 3.50
N ASN A 355 39.42 -5.53 4.22
CA ASN A 355 39.04 -6.92 4.47
C ASN A 355 38.33 -7.03 5.83
N PRO A 356 36.98 -6.96 5.88
CA PRO A 356 36.24 -7.04 7.14
C PRO A 356 36.28 -8.42 7.82
N TYR A 357 36.81 -9.46 7.16
CA TYR A 357 36.69 -10.85 7.61
C TYR A 357 38.04 -11.57 7.79
N SER A 358 39.17 -10.84 7.81
CA SER A 358 40.51 -11.39 8.02
C SER A 358 40.89 -12.55 7.06
N PHE A 359 40.38 -12.55 5.83
CA PHE A 359 40.81 -13.52 4.80
C PHE A 359 42.32 -13.42 4.54
N LYS A 360 42.96 -14.57 4.31
CA LYS A 360 44.38 -14.64 3.98
C LYS A 360 44.64 -14.07 2.59
N ASP A 361 43.84 -14.48 1.62
CA ASP A 361 43.92 -14.05 0.23
C ASP A 361 42.55 -13.55 -0.24
N VAL A 362 42.52 -12.43 -0.97
CA VAL A 362 41.30 -11.85 -1.56
C VAL A 362 41.53 -11.58 -3.05
N TYR A 363 40.64 -12.14 -3.87
CA TYR A 363 40.66 -11.99 -5.31
C TYR A 363 39.40 -11.30 -5.81
N LEU A 364 39.55 -10.38 -6.76
CA LEU A 364 38.45 -9.91 -7.60
C LEU A 364 38.46 -10.75 -8.88
N ALA A 365 37.40 -11.54 -9.05
CA ALA A 365 37.19 -12.37 -10.20
C ALA A 365 36.25 -11.71 -11.19
N GLU A 366 36.61 -11.72 -12.47
CA GLU A 366 35.72 -11.37 -13.56
C GLU A 366 35.44 -12.64 -14.37
N TYR A 367 34.17 -13.01 -14.53
CA TYR A 367 33.80 -14.19 -15.31
C TYR A 367 32.61 -13.90 -16.23
N ARG A 368 32.55 -14.63 -17.35
CA ARG A 368 31.43 -14.56 -18.29
C ARG A 368 30.44 -15.68 -17.99
N ARG A 369 29.18 -15.33 -17.70
CA ARG A 369 28.13 -16.31 -17.43
C ARG A 369 27.71 -17.02 -18.73
N ALA A 370 27.66 -18.34 -18.69
CA ALA A 370 27.38 -19.15 -19.87
C ALA A 370 25.98 -18.93 -20.47
N ALA A 371 24.99 -18.67 -19.61
CA ALA A 371 23.59 -18.58 -20.02
C ALA A 371 23.29 -17.34 -20.89
N ASP A 372 23.95 -16.20 -20.64
CA ASP A 372 23.61 -14.93 -21.28
C ASP A 372 24.83 -14.10 -21.72
N GLY A 373 26.04 -14.62 -21.54
CA GLY A 373 27.27 -13.95 -21.96
C GLY A 373 27.62 -12.68 -21.19
N LYS A 374 26.88 -12.36 -20.12
CA LYS A 374 27.17 -11.18 -19.28
C LYS A 374 28.43 -11.39 -18.45
N ILE A 375 29.15 -10.30 -18.23
CA ILE A 375 30.35 -10.26 -17.40
C ILE A 375 29.95 -9.93 -15.98
N PHE A 376 30.38 -10.74 -15.02
CA PHE A 376 30.16 -10.57 -13.59
C PHE A 376 31.48 -10.38 -12.87
N ARG A 377 31.45 -9.57 -11.80
CA ARG A 377 32.59 -9.41 -10.90
C ARG A 377 32.25 -9.95 -9.51
N VAL A 378 33.14 -10.73 -8.93
CA VAL A 378 32.92 -11.43 -7.66
C VAL A 378 34.14 -11.22 -6.78
N LEU A 379 33.92 -10.91 -5.51
CA LEU A 379 34.99 -10.90 -4.52
C LEU A 379 35.06 -12.28 -3.86
N CYS A 380 36.26 -12.85 -3.82
CA CYS A 380 36.51 -14.21 -3.36
C CYS A 380 37.59 -14.15 -2.27
N GLY A 381 37.19 -14.45 -1.03
CA GLY A 381 38.06 -14.48 0.13
C GLY A 381 38.34 -15.91 0.56
N ILE A 382 39.62 -16.27 0.72
CA ILE A 382 40.05 -17.63 1.07
C ILE A 382 40.80 -17.61 2.40
N ASN A 383 40.47 -18.57 3.25
CA ASN A 383 41.20 -18.91 4.46
C ASN A 383 41.62 -20.41 4.43
N SER A 384 42.36 -20.87 5.44
CA SER A 384 42.97 -22.22 5.46
C SER A 384 42.00 -23.40 5.34
N SER A 385 40.73 -23.22 5.67
CA SER A 385 39.70 -24.28 5.63
C SER A 385 38.32 -23.81 5.15
N GLU A 386 38.17 -22.54 4.82
CA GLU A 386 36.90 -21.93 4.43
C GLU A 386 37.12 -20.96 3.26
N ALA A 387 36.23 -21.01 2.27
CA ALA A 387 36.17 -20.01 1.22
C ALA A 387 34.84 -19.26 1.36
N THR A 388 34.91 -17.94 1.40
CA THR A 388 33.71 -17.10 1.38
C THR A 388 33.72 -16.28 0.11
N PHE A 389 32.58 -16.17 -0.54
CA PHE A 389 32.42 -15.27 -1.67
C PHE A 389 31.32 -14.26 -1.37
N SER A 390 31.52 -13.07 -1.93
CA SER A 390 30.51 -12.03 -1.96
C SER A 390 30.31 -11.66 -3.43
N ILE A 391 29.10 -11.89 -3.94
CA ILE A 391 28.76 -11.50 -5.29
C ILE A 391 28.58 -9.98 -5.29
N LEU A 392 29.36 -9.28 -6.09
CA LEU A 392 29.14 -7.87 -6.37
C LEU A 392 28.18 -7.80 -7.55
N TRP A 393 26.88 -7.65 -7.30
CA TRP A 393 25.92 -7.40 -8.37
C TRP A 393 26.03 -5.95 -8.86
N ASP A 394 25.84 -5.77 -10.17
CA ASP A 394 25.79 -4.50 -10.90
C ASP A 394 27.00 -3.56 -10.79
N TYR A 395 27.98 -3.77 -11.67
CA TYR A 395 28.81 -2.66 -12.13
C TYR A 395 28.07 -1.90 -13.26
N GLU A 396 27.23 -0.94 -12.89
CA GLU A 396 27.02 0.22 -13.77
C GLU A 396 28.26 1.12 -13.63
N PRO A 397 28.95 1.48 -14.74
CA PRO A 397 30.09 2.38 -14.69
C PRO A 397 29.67 3.71 -14.03
N GLY A 398 30.09 3.95 -12.78
CA GLY A 398 29.83 5.21 -12.05
C GLY A 398 29.19 5.09 -10.67
N ARG A 399 28.76 3.90 -10.21
CA ARG A 399 28.32 3.71 -8.81
C ARG A 399 29.43 3.10 -7.94
N THR A 400 29.72 3.73 -6.80
CA THR A 400 30.75 3.33 -5.82
C THR A 400 30.20 2.58 -4.60
N GLN A 401 28.91 2.26 -4.57
CA GLN A 401 28.32 1.47 -3.47
C GLN A 401 28.18 0.01 -3.86
N TYR A 402 28.90 -0.84 -3.13
CA TYR A 402 28.80 -2.29 -3.20
C TYR A 402 27.76 -2.75 -2.18
N GLU A 403 26.63 -3.28 -2.63
CA GLU A 403 25.69 -3.97 -1.75
C GLU A 403 26.18 -5.41 -1.50
N TRP A 404 26.48 -5.70 -0.25
CA TRP A 404 26.89 -7.03 0.21
C TRP A 404 25.64 -7.90 0.42
N GLU A 405 24.93 -8.26 -0.65
CA GLU A 405 23.82 -9.19 -0.50
C GLU A 405 24.30 -10.65 -0.49
N LYS A 406 24.07 -11.28 0.67
CA LYS A 406 24.23 -12.72 0.98
C LYS A 406 25.69 -13.21 1.02
N ASN A 407 26.26 -13.14 2.23
CA ASN A 407 27.43 -13.95 2.61
C ASN A 407 27.06 -15.44 2.58
N LYS A 408 27.34 -16.13 1.48
CA LYS A 408 27.29 -17.60 1.44
C LYS A 408 28.64 -18.12 1.93
N ARG A 409 28.63 -18.76 3.11
CA ARG A 409 29.80 -19.52 3.60
C ARG A 409 29.83 -20.87 2.91
N ILE A 410 30.92 -21.16 2.21
CA ILE A 410 31.13 -22.45 1.55
C ILE A 410 32.40 -23.07 2.13
N SER A 411 32.25 -24.19 2.83
CA SER A 411 33.41 -24.99 3.22
C SER A 411 33.90 -25.77 2.00
N TYR A 412 35.22 -25.94 1.86
CA TYR A 412 35.78 -26.77 0.79
C TYR A 412 36.71 -27.84 1.36
N ARG A 413 36.84 -28.94 0.62
CA ARG A 413 37.80 -30.01 0.90
C ARG A 413 38.49 -30.43 -0.38
N THR A 414 39.79 -30.70 -0.31
CA THR A 414 40.58 -31.16 -1.44
C THR A 414 40.95 -32.64 -1.25
N ALA A 415 40.70 -33.46 -2.25
CA ALA A 415 41.12 -34.87 -2.26
C ALA A 415 41.31 -35.37 -3.69
N ASN A 416 42.40 -36.11 -3.96
CA ASN A 416 42.63 -36.85 -5.21
C ASN A 416 42.42 -36.03 -6.50
N GLY A 417 42.96 -34.81 -6.57
CA GLY A 417 42.82 -33.99 -7.78
C GLY A 417 41.51 -33.18 -7.86
N LYS A 418 40.69 -33.21 -6.80
CA LYS A 418 39.35 -32.62 -6.79
C LYS A 418 39.17 -31.67 -5.61
N VAL A 419 38.36 -30.64 -5.83
CA VAL A 419 37.87 -29.74 -4.79
C VAL A 419 36.36 -29.92 -4.68
N THR A 420 35.90 -30.30 -3.50
CA THR A 420 34.48 -30.40 -3.18
C THR A 420 34.09 -29.22 -2.32
N PHE A 421 33.08 -28.47 -2.76
CA PHE A 421 32.49 -27.34 -2.10
C PHE A 421 31.16 -27.76 -1.48
N THR A 422 30.95 -27.46 -0.19
CA THR A 422 29.71 -27.72 0.52
C THR A 422 29.04 -26.40 0.83
N GLU A 423 27.92 -26.12 0.18
CA GLU A 423 27.04 -25.00 0.51
C GLU A 423 26.09 -25.44 1.62
N THR A 424 25.99 -24.66 2.70
CA THR A 424 25.03 -24.89 3.78
C THR A 424 23.98 -23.79 3.77
N TYR A 425 22.71 -24.16 3.64
CA TYR A 425 21.58 -23.23 3.63
C TYR A 425 21.10 -22.94 5.07
N PHE A 426 20.30 -21.88 5.25
CA PHE A 426 19.77 -21.47 6.56
C PHE A 426 18.93 -22.55 7.25
N ASP A 427 18.33 -23.47 6.48
CA ASP A 427 17.56 -24.61 7.00
C ASP A 427 18.46 -25.82 7.38
N GLY A 428 19.79 -25.68 7.28
CA GLY A 428 20.76 -26.72 7.57
C GLY A 428 20.96 -27.74 6.46
N SER A 429 20.22 -27.63 5.33
CA SER A 429 20.45 -28.47 4.16
C SER A 429 21.81 -28.17 3.52
N LYS A 430 22.39 -29.20 2.88
CA LYS A 430 23.74 -29.14 2.29
C LYS A 430 23.71 -29.51 0.81
N LEU A 431 24.42 -28.76 0.00
CA LEU A 431 24.67 -29.05 -1.41
C LEU A 431 26.17 -29.19 -1.65
N ASP A 432 26.60 -30.38 -2.06
CA ASP A 432 27.99 -30.67 -2.40
C ASP A 432 28.22 -30.56 -3.92
N THR A 433 29.12 -29.66 -4.32
CA THR A 433 29.55 -29.50 -5.72
C THR A 433 31.03 -29.83 -5.84
N THR A 434 31.37 -30.78 -6.71
CA THR A 434 32.77 -31.22 -6.90
C THR A 434 33.32 -30.73 -8.23
N VAL A 435 34.44 -30.02 -8.20
CA VAL A 435 35.20 -29.58 -9.37
C VAL A 435 36.50 -30.37 -9.44
N THR A 436 36.81 -30.90 -10.62
CA THR A 436 38.10 -31.56 -10.87
C THR A 436 39.08 -30.52 -11.39
N LEU A 437 40.15 -30.27 -10.64
CA LEU A 437 41.25 -29.41 -11.06
C LEU A 437 42.28 -30.29 -11.78
N LYS A 438 42.47 -30.06 -13.08
CA LYS A 438 43.43 -30.81 -13.90
C LYS A 438 44.85 -30.28 -13.73
#